data_AF-A0A8X6JCJ0-F1
#
_entry.id   AF-A0A8X6JCJ0-F1
#
_cell.length_a   1.000
_cell.length_b   1.000
_cell.length_c   1.000
_cell.angle_alpha   90.00
_cell.angle_beta   90.00
_cell.angle_gamma   90.00
#
_symmetry.space_group_name_H-M   'P 1'
#
loop_
_entity.id
_entity.type
_entity.pdbx_description
1 polymer ?
#
loop_
_entity_poly.entity_id
_entity_poly.type
_entity_poly.pdbx_seq_one_letter_code
_entity_poly.pdbx_strand_id
1 'polypeptide(L)'
;MFEPWKISTKHICAYFFASYLLLAVASATVVQMRVVKETANYGYFGSNVGDTENSNQLIPTVPPANFSGPELLHRLVGKCYNLTQDRYRYTFCPFQNFTQYEISPRWNAYQGILGIWSHWDIQNNTFAAMVLKNGDHCGDIDRSTKITLKCGPNETLLNVTEPSRCEYSAQFSTRYVCHKDALLVYPRLNSELQVEWDHLHTDFHYGDITEKGYLAGLQKIFQKAGLAEISTPKPTETSTTASTFRNGGIFSDLQTCNKEYKNLQNEISKLNMELEAMKLMIDLSKIQNRTNKPIR
;
A
#
# COMPACT_ATOMS: atom_id res chain seq x y z
N MET A 1 6.52 -13.93 -104.54
CA MET A 1 5.10 -14.29 -104.41
C MET A 1 4.86 -14.60 -102.94
N PHE A 2 4.56 -13.56 -102.16
CA PHE A 2 4.17 -13.66 -100.75
C PHE A 2 2.66 -13.56 -100.71
N GLU A 3 1.98 -14.55 -100.14
CA GLU A 3 0.58 -14.44 -99.75
C GLU A 3 0.35 -14.87 -98.30
N PRO A 4 -0.65 -14.27 -97.63
CA PRO A 4 -0.67 -14.10 -96.19
C PRO A 4 -1.54 -15.13 -95.49
N TRP A 5 -1.12 -15.58 -94.30
CA TRP A 5 -1.98 -16.37 -93.42
C TRP A 5 -2.98 -15.45 -92.70
N LYS A 6 -4.26 -15.61 -93.06
CA LYS A 6 -5.42 -15.05 -92.37
C LYS A 6 -5.51 -15.63 -90.96
N ILE A 7 -5.45 -14.75 -89.95
CA ILE A 7 -5.73 -15.09 -88.55
C ILE A 7 -7.24 -15.27 -88.37
N SER A 8 -7.63 -16.47 -87.95
CA SER A 8 -9.01 -16.87 -87.70
C SER A 8 -9.57 -16.19 -86.45
N THR A 9 -10.68 -15.47 -86.62
CA THR A 9 -11.43 -14.69 -85.61
C THR A 9 -12.09 -15.54 -84.51
N LYS A 10 -11.90 -16.86 -84.49
CA LYS A 10 -12.50 -17.76 -83.48
C LYS A 10 -11.71 -17.88 -82.18
N HIS A 11 -10.46 -17.42 -82.13
CA HIS A 11 -9.67 -17.46 -80.89
C HIS A 11 -9.84 -16.22 -80.01
N ILE A 12 -10.36 -15.11 -80.53
CA ILE A 12 -10.48 -13.85 -79.77
C ILE A 12 -11.64 -13.93 -78.75
N CYS A 13 -12.75 -14.61 -79.07
CA CYS A 13 -13.88 -14.76 -78.12
C CYS A 13 -13.58 -15.71 -76.94
N ALA A 14 -12.68 -16.69 -77.10
CA ALA A 14 -12.36 -17.64 -76.03
C ALA A 14 -11.50 -17.00 -74.93
N TYR A 15 -10.61 -16.06 -75.28
CA TYR A 15 -9.82 -15.33 -74.30
C TYR A 15 -10.63 -14.27 -73.55
N PHE A 16 -11.64 -13.65 -74.17
CA PHE A 16 -12.52 -12.68 -73.50
C PHE A 16 -13.51 -13.32 -72.51
N PHE A 17 -13.93 -14.57 -72.73
CA PHE A 17 -14.75 -15.31 -71.76
C PHE A 17 -13.93 -15.90 -70.60
N ALA A 18 -12.68 -16.33 -70.86
CA ALA A 18 -11.78 -16.83 -69.82
C ALA A 18 -11.26 -15.69 -68.89
N SER A 19 -11.13 -14.46 -69.41
CA SER A 19 -10.77 -13.30 -68.58
C SER A 19 -11.94 -12.79 -67.73
N TYR A 20 -13.19 -13.01 -68.14
CA TYR A 20 -14.37 -12.60 -67.37
C TYR A 20 -14.71 -13.61 -66.25
N LEU A 21 -14.37 -14.89 -66.43
CA LEU A 21 -14.59 -15.92 -65.40
C LEU A 21 -13.54 -15.90 -64.26
N LEU A 22 -12.39 -15.23 -64.46
CA LEU A 22 -11.42 -14.96 -63.40
C LEU A 22 -11.69 -13.64 -62.63
N LEU A 23 -12.71 -12.89 -63.05
CA LEU A 23 -13.19 -11.68 -62.38
C LEU A 23 -14.55 -11.88 -61.68
N ALA A 24 -14.95 -13.14 -61.44
CA ALA A 24 -15.96 -13.45 -60.44
C ALA A 24 -15.35 -13.27 -59.04
N VAL A 25 -15.33 -12.00 -58.65
CA VAL A 25 -15.01 -11.45 -57.33
C VAL A 25 -15.43 -12.44 -56.24
N ALA A 26 -14.42 -13.02 -55.60
CA ALA A 26 -14.55 -13.64 -54.29
C ALA A 26 -15.23 -12.61 -53.36
N SER A 27 -16.53 -12.73 -53.18
CA SER A 27 -17.29 -11.95 -52.20
C SER A 27 -17.04 -12.58 -50.83
N ALA A 28 -15.79 -12.51 -50.39
CA ALA A 28 -15.48 -12.65 -48.97
C ALA A 28 -16.12 -11.43 -48.31
N THR A 29 -17.25 -11.65 -47.64
CA THR A 29 -17.82 -10.65 -46.74
C THR A 29 -16.72 -10.27 -45.75
N VAL A 30 -16.24 -9.04 -45.87
CA VAL A 30 -15.29 -8.48 -44.91
C VAL A 30 -16.08 -8.31 -43.61
N VAL A 31 -16.04 -9.33 -42.76
CA VAL A 31 -16.51 -9.22 -41.38
C VAL A 31 -15.61 -8.17 -40.74
N GLN A 32 -16.15 -6.98 -40.48
CA GLN A 32 -15.47 -6.01 -39.63
C GLN A 32 -15.37 -6.62 -38.24
N MET A 33 -14.25 -7.29 -37.98
CA MET A 33 -13.85 -7.59 -36.63
C MET A 33 -13.50 -6.26 -35.97
N ARG A 34 -14.35 -5.80 -35.05
CA ARG A 34 -13.92 -4.79 -34.09
C ARG A 34 -12.82 -5.46 -33.27
N VAL A 35 -11.57 -5.10 -33.54
CA VAL A 35 -10.46 -5.45 -32.64
C VAL A 35 -10.82 -4.85 -31.29
N VAL A 36 -11.19 -5.71 -30.34
CA VAL A 36 -11.21 -5.33 -28.94
C VAL A 36 -9.75 -5.06 -28.61
N LYS A 37 -9.40 -3.79 -28.31
CA LYS A 37 -8.07 -3.50 -27.77
C LYS A 37 -7.89 -4.43 -26.57
N GLU A 38 -6.88 -5.30 -26.62
CA GLU A 38 -6.42 -5.99 -25.42
C GLU A 38 -5.99 -4.89 -24.46
N THR A 39 -6.74 -4.69 -23.38
CA THR A 39 -6.33 -3.81 -22.28
C THR A 39 -5.20 -4.43 -21.46
N ALA A 40 -4.89 -5.71 -21.71
CA ALA A 40 -3.72 -6.38 -21.18
C ALA A 40 -2.52 -6.15 -22.12
N ASN A 41 -1.76 -5.08 -21.85
CA ASN A 41 -0.51 -4.80 -22.54
C ASN A 41 0.55 -5.87 -22.24
N TYR A 42 0.52 -7.03 -22.89
CA TYR A 42 1.59 -8.03 -22.84
C TYR A 42 1.73 -8.79 -24.16
N GLY A 43 2.40 -8.17 -25.13
CA GLY A 43 2.89 -8.82 -26.35
C GLY A 43 4.41 -8.65 -26.49
N TYR A 44 5.10 -9.75 -26.75
CA TYR A 44 6.56 -9.94 -26.87
C TYR A 44 7.22 -9.22 -28.08
N PHE A 45 6.55 -8.22 -28.67
CA PHE A 45 7.08 -7.32 -29.71
C PHE A 45 6.52 -5.91 -29.51
N GLY A 46 7.09 -5.15 -28.59
CA GLY A 46 6.64 -3.80 -28.25
C GLY A 46 7.75 -2.75 -28.36
N SER A 47 8.19 -2.45 -29.58
CA SER A 47 8.94 -1.21 -29.82
C SER A 47 7.98 -0.17 -30.40
N ASN A 48 7.76 0.90 -29.62
CA ASN A 48 7.07 2.14 -29.99
C ASN A 48 5.56 2.03 -30.29
N VAL A 49 4.76 1.87 -29.24
CA VAL A 49 3.42 2.48 -29.19
C VAL A 49 3.34 3.26 -27.89
N GLY A 50 3.40 4.59 -27.99
CA GLY A 50 3.05 5.47 -26.88
C GLY A 50 1.55 5.42 -26.70
N ASP A 51 1.08 4.66 -25.71
CA ASP A 51 -0.34 4.60 -25.35
C ASP A 51 -0.55 5.40 -24.06
N THR A 52 -0.98 6.64 -24.24
CA THR A 52 -1.73 7.42 -23.24
C THR A 52 -3.12 6.81 -23.11
N GLU A 53 -3.37 6.06 -22.04
CA GLU A 53 -4.66 5.97 -21.30
C GLU A 53 -4.54 4.98 -20.13
N ASN A 54 -4.35 5.53 -18.93
CA ASN A 54 -4.11 4.79 -17.69
C ASN A 54 -5.45 4.48 -16.98
N SER A 55 -6.42 3.88 -17.68
CA SER A 55 -7.80 3.70 -17.19
C SER A 55 -8.03 2.49 -16.29
N ASN A 56 -7.03 1.63 -16.09
CA ASN A 56 -7.12 0.42 -15.27
C ASN A 56 -6.19 0.43 -14.04
N GLN A 57 -5.73 1.61 -13.60
CA GLN A 57 -4.90 1.72 -12.41
C GLN A 57 -5.76 1.58 -11.15
N LEU A 58 -5.47 0.57 -10.32
CA LEU A 58 -6.13 0.40 -9.02
C LEU A 58 -5.80 1.59 -8.11
N ILE A 59 -6.83 2.26 -7.59
CA ILE A 59 -6.68 3.40 -6.69
C ILE A 59 -6.89 2.91 -5.25
N PRO A 60 -5.90 3.06 -4.35
CA PRO A 60 -6.05 2.67 -2.97
C PRO A 60 -7.02 3.60 -2.23
N THR A 61 -7.86 3.02 -1.37
CA THR A 61 -8.82 3.76 -0.53
C THR A 61 -8.14 4.70 0.46
N VAL A 62 -6.96 4.30 0.95
CA VAL A 62 -6.15 5.06 1.91
C VAL A 62 -4.69 5.11 1.43
N PRO A 63 -3.93 6.18 1.73
CA PRO A 63 -2.50 6.17 1.48
C PRO A 63 -1.82 5.08 2.33
N PRO A 64 -0.73 4.47 1.85
CA PRO A 64 0.06 3.56 2.66
C PRO A 64 0.66 4.28 3.86
N ALA A 65 0.84 3.56 4.96
CA ALA A 65 1.57 4.06 6.11
C ALA A 65 3.00 4.45 5.72
N ASN A 66 3.62 5.32 6.51
CA ASN A 66 5.03 5.64 6.32
C ASN A 66 5.89 4.39 6.50
N PHE A 67 7.08 4.40 5.89
CA PHE A 67 8.06 3.34 6.10
C PHE A 67 8.43 3.25 7.58
N SER A 68 8.34 2.05 8.14
CA SER A 68 8.77 1.74 9.50
C SER A 68 9.41 0.36 9.55
N GLY A 69 10.25 0.10 10.55
CA GLY A 69 10.95 -1.17 10.73
C GLY A 69 12.42 -1.16 10.28
N PRO A 70 13.00 -2.33 9.97
CA PRO A 70 14.43 -2.45 9.68
C PRO A 70 14.86 -1.65 8.45
N GLU A 71 15.85 -0.76 8.62
CA GLU A 71 16.41 0.08 7.55
C GLU A 71 16.90 -0.72 6.33
N LEU A 72 17.38 -1.95 6.55
CA LEU A 72 17.79 -2.85 5.47
C LEU A 72 16.67 -3.11 4.45
N LEU A 73 15.41 -3.10 4.89
CA LEU A 73 14.24 -3.30 4.03
C LEU A 73 13.86 -2.05 3.24
N HIS A 74 14.45 -0.89 3.54
CA HIS A 74 14.20 0.34 2.78
C HIS A 74 14.54 0.18 1.30
N ARG A 75 15.49 -0.71 0.97
CA ARG A 75 15.89 -1.05 -0.42
C ARG A 75 14.79 -1.73 -1.25
N LEU A 76 13.71 -2.17 -0.60
CA LEU A 76 12.54 -2.77 -1.23
C LEU A 76 11.47 -1.73 -1.61
N VAL A 77 11.53 -0.53 -1.02
CA VAL A 77 10.58 0.54 -1.30
C VAL A 77 10.65 0.92 -2.79
N GLY A 78 9.49 1.02 -3.43
CA GLY A 78 9.36 1.34 -4.85
C GLY A 78 9.65 0.18 -5.82
N LYS A 79 9.95 -1.02 -5.31
CA LYS A 79 10.07 -2.25 -6.14
C LYS A 79 8.82 -3.10 -6.00
N CYS A 80 8.42 -3.76 -7.09
CA CYS A 80 7.25 -4.63 -7.10
C CYS A 80 7.62 -6.02 -7.65
N TYR A 81 7.04 -7.05 -7.06
CA TYR A 81 7.33 -8.45 -7.36
C TYR A 81 6.05 -9.17 -7.74
N ASN A 82 6.09 -9.86 -8.88
CA ASN A 82 4.94 -10.56 -9.43
C ASN A 82 5.06 -12.06 -9.18
N LEU A 83 3.95 -12.69 -8.82
CA LEU A 83 3.78 -14.14 -8.80
C LEU A 83 2.52 -14.49 -9.56
N THR A 84 2.62 -15.41 -10.52
CA THR A 84 1.44 -16.00 -11.15
C THR A 84 1.19 -17.35 -10.49
N GLN A 85 0.00 -17.50 -9.89
CA GLN A 85 -0.43 -18.73 -9.24
C GLN A 85 -1.87 -19.02 -9.67
N ASP A 86 -2.09 -20.23 -10.18
CA ASP A 86 -3.36 -20.66 -10.76
C ASP A 86 -3.85 -19.71 -11.86
N ARG A 87 -4.99 -19.04 -11.65
CA ARG A 87 -5.61 -18.07 -12.57
C ARG A 87 -5.38 -16.62 -12.17
N TYR A 88 -4.49 -16.36 -11.22
CA TYR A 88 -4.27 -15.02 -10.67
C TYR A 88 -2.80 -14.61 -10.77
N ARG A 89 -2.58 -13.35 -11.14
CA ARG A 89 -1.31 -12.65 -11.00
C ARG A 89 -1.37 -11.74 -9.79
N TYR A 90 -0.52 -12.05 -8.83
CA TYR A 90 -0.33 -11.26 -7.62
C TYR A 90 0.85 -10.32 -7.81
N THR A 91 0.70 -9.06 -7.42
CA THR A 91 1.77 -8.06 -7.50
C THR A 91 1.94 -7.41 -6.14
N PHE A 92 3.05 -7.73 -5.48
CA PHE A 92 3.40 -7.20 -4.16
C PHE A 92 4.45 -6.11 -4.26
N CYS A 93 4.12 -4.92 -3.76
CA CYS A 93 5.05 -3.80 -3.63
C CYS A 93 5.28 -3.53 -2.12
N PRO A 94 6.43 -3.92 -1.55
CA PRO A 94 6.71 -3.72 -0.13
C PRO A 94 6.54 -2.27 0.31
N PHE A 95 5.91 -2.06 1.47
CA PHE A 95 5.59 -0.75 2.04
C PHE A 95 4.60 0.10 1.22
N GLN A 96 3.90 -0.49 0.25
CA GLN A 96 2.91 0.22 -0.56
C GLN A 96 1.57 -0.54 -0.59
N ASN A 97 1.43 -1.55 -1.44
CA ASN A 97 0.19 -2.32 -1.55
C ASN A 97 0.45 -3.73 -2.07
N PHE A 98 -0.61 -4.53 -2.02
CA PHE A 98 -0.64 -5.85 -2.62
C PHE A 98 -1.90 -6.00 -3.46
N THR A 99 -1.72 -6.40 -4.72
CA THR A 99 -2.80 -6.42 -5.72
C THR A 99 -2.95 -7.79 -6.35
N GLN A 100 -4.17 -8.06 -6.80
CA GLN A 100 -4.56 -9.28 -7.51
C GLN A 100 -5.15 -8.89 -8.87
N TYR A 101 -4.70 -9.60 -9.90
CA TYR A 101 -5.25 -9.53 -11.25
C TYR A 101 -5.65 -10.93 -11.70
N GLU A 102 -6.89 -11.11 -12.08
CA GLU A 102 -7.35 -12.36 -12.69
C GLU A 102 -6.84 -12.46 -14.13
N ILE A 103 -6.18 -13.57 -14.44
CA ILE A 103 -5.75 -13.92 -15.80
C ILE A 103 -6.88 -14.72 -16.43
N SER A 104 -7.86 -14.03 -17.00
CA SER A 104 -8.90 -14.67 -17.81
C SER A 104 -9.13 -13.93 -19.12
N PRO A 105 -9.54 -14.63 -20.20
CA PRO A 105 -9.85 -14.00 -21.48
C PRO A 105 -11.16 -13.20 -21.44
N ARG A 106 -11.75 -13.01 -20.26
CA ARG A 106 -12.98 -12.25 -20.07
C ARG A 106 -12.65 -10.76 -20.14
N TRP A 107 -13.51 -10.01 -20.81
CA TRP A 107 -13.39 -8.54 -20.90
C TRP A 107 -13.52 -7.84 -19.53
N ASN A 108 -14.06 -8.52 -18.53
CA ASN A 108 -14.28 -8.04 -17.16
C ASN A 108 -13.52 -8.87 -16.11
N ALA A 109 -12.27 -9.21 -16.38
CA ALA A 109 -11.42 -9.90 -15.42
C ALA A 109 -11.33 -9.09 -14.09
N TYR A 110 -11.45 -9.78 -12.96
CA TYR A 110 -11.36 -9.12 -11.66
C TYR A 110 -9.95 -8.58 -11.42
N GLN A 111 -9.86 -7.31 -11.00
CA GLN A 111 -8.65 -6.72 -10.49
C GLN A 111 -8.97 -6.00 -9.18
N GLY A 112 -8.08 -6.12 -8.19
CA GLY A 112 -8.34 -5.52 -6.90
C GLY A 112 -7.14 -5.44 -5.98
N ILE A 113 -7.28 -4.62 -4.94
CA ILE A 113 -6.27 -4.45 -3.89
C ILE A 113 -6.59 -5.44 -2.75
N LEU A 114 -5.64 -6.31 -2.41
CA LEU A 114 -5.77 -7.25 -1.29
C LEU A 114 -5.37 -6.63 0.05
N GLY A 115 -4.64 -5.52 0.00
CA GLY A 115 -4.30 -4.72 1.17
C GLY A 115 -3.30 -3.61 0.85
N ILE A 116 -3.23 -2.65 1.75
CA ILE A 116 -2.35 -1.48 1.72
C ILE A 116 -1.46 -1.54 2.96
N TRP A 117 -0.18 -1.17 2.81
CA TRP A 117 0.79 -1.20 3.91
C TRP A 117 0.29 -0.43 5.13
N SER A 118 0.28 -1.09 6.29
CA SER A 118 -0.23 -0.54 7.55
C SER A 118 0.83 -0.58 8.65
N HIS A 119 1.21 -1.78 9.12
CA HIS A 119 2.10 -1.94 10.28
C HIS A 119 2.74 -3.34 10.29
N TRP A 120 3.60 -3.57 11.29
CA TRP A 120 4.21 -4.87 11.53
C TRP A 120 3.38 -5.71 12.51
N ASP A 121 3.29 -7.00 12.25
CA ASP A 121 2.97 -7.99 13.27
C ASP A 121 4.25 -8.37 14.00
N ILE A 122 4.32 -8.00 15.29
CA ILE A 122 5.47 -8.26 16.15
C ILE A 122 5.12 -9.42 17.08
N GLN A 123 5.93 -10.47 17.02
CA GLN A 123 5.80 -11.63 17.91
C GLN A 123 7.15 -11.90 18.55
N ASN A 124 7.16 -12.15 19.86
CA ASN A 124 8.39 -12.43 20.63
C ASN A 124 9.51 -11.40 20.38
N ASN A 125 9.17 -10.11 20.35
CA ASN A 125 10.10 -9.00 20.10
C ASN A 125 10.78 -9.01 18.71
N THR A 126 10.20 -9.73 17.75
CA THR A 126 10.68 -9.82 16.37
C THR A 126 9.61 -9.41 15.36
N PHE A 127 10.04 -8.83 14.24
CA PHE A 127 9.18 -8.55 13.10
C PHE A 127 8.78 -9.87 12.42
N ALA A 128 7.58 -10.37 12.73
CA ALA A 128 7.10 -11.66 12.24
C ALA A 128 6.48 -11.57 10.84
N ALA A 129 5.68 -10.53 10.59
CA ALA A 129 5.05 -10.32 9.30
C ALA A 129 4.73 -8.85 9.03
N MET A 130 4.61 -8.50 7.75
CA MET A 130 4.04 -7.24 7.30
C MET A 130 2.51 -7.38 7.24
N VAL A 131 1.79 -6.46 7.84
CA VAL A 131 0.32 -6.44 7.83
C VAL A 131 -0.16 -5.36 6.87
N LEU A 132 -0.92 -5.79 5.86
CA LEU A 132 -1.56 -4.93 4.88
C LEU A 132 -3.08 -4.96 5.11
N LYS A 133 -3.71 -3.80 5.27
CA LYS A 133 -5.14 -3.65 5.58
C LYS A 133 -5.82 -2.74 4.56
N ASN A 134 -7.13 -2.56 4.68
CA ASN A 134 -7.92 -1.63 3.87
C ASN A 134 -7.80 -1.89 2.36
N GLY A 135 -7.78 -3.17 1.97
CA GLY A 135 -7.95 -3.56 0.57
C GLY A 135 -9.39 -3.33 0.09
N ASP A 136 -9.70 -3.85 -1.08
CA ASP A 136 -11.02 -3.74 -1.67
C ASP A 136 -12.08 -4.42 -0.81
N HIS A 137 -13.27 -3.84 -0.81
CA HIS A 137 -14.40 -4.33 -0.03
C HIS A 137 -14.83 -5.74 -0.44
N CYS A 138 -15.16 -6.57 0.54
CA CYS A 138 -15.42 -7.99 0.40
C CYS A 138 -16.52 -8.45 1.38
N GLY A 139 -17.78 -8.24 1.01
CA GLY A 139 -18.90 -8.50 1.90
C GLY A 139 -18.99 -7.39 2.95
N ASP A 140 -18.81 -7.72 4.23
CA ASP A 140 -18.85 -6.75 5.35
C ASP A 140 -17.45 -6.31 5.82
N ILE A 141 -16.39 -6.88 5.23
CA ILE A 141 -15.00 -6.64 5.61
C ILE A 141 -14.19 -6.20 4.40
N ASP A 142 -13.15 -5.43 4.66
CA ASP A 142 -12.14 -5.10 3.65
C ASP A 142 -11.12 -6.22 3.57
N ARG A 143 -10.61 -6.48 2.36
CA ARG A 143 -9.52 -7.46 2.19
C ARG A 143 -8.30 -7.05 3.01
N SER A 144 -7.64 -8.03 3.59
CA SER A 144 -6.39 -7.84 4.31
C SER A 144 -5.40 -8.94 3.96
N THR A 145 -4.10 -8.63 4.03
CA THR A 145 -3.05 -9.58 3.73
C THR A 145 -1.95 -9.54 4.78
N LYS A 146 -1.52 -10.71 5.24
CA LYS A 146 -0.35 -10.91 6.07
C LYS A 146 0.81 -11.49 5.26
N ILE A 147 1.95 -10.81 5.25
CA ILE A 147 3.11 -11.21 4.45
C ILE A 147 4.25 -11.62 5.38
N THR A 148 4.59 -12.90 5.38
CA THR A 148 5.71 -13.45 6.14
C THR A 148 6.99 -13.35 5.33
N LEU A 149 8.04 -12.79 5.94
CA LEU A 149 9.35 -12.67 5.31
C LEU A 149 10.16 -13.95 5.54
N LYS A 150 10.79 -14.46 4.47
CA LYS A 150 11.69 -15.61 4.53
C LYS A 150 13.06 -15.24 4.00
N CYS A 151 14.11 -15.77 4.64
CA CYS A 151 15.46 -15.65 4.10
C CYS A 151 15.56 -16.42 2.78
N GLY A 152 16.06 -15.74 1.75
CA GLY A 152 16.41 -16.38 0.48
C GLY A 152 17.37 -15.51 -0.33
N PRO A 153 17.95 -16.07 -1.41
CA PRO A 153 19.02 -15.41 -2.16
C PRO A 153 18.53 -14.18 -2.94
N ASN A 154 17.27 -14.22 -3.40
CA ASN A 154 16.67 -13.20 -4.24
C ASN A 154 15.34 -12.71 -3.63
N GLU A 155 14.96 -11.50 -4.01
CA GLU A 155 13.68 -10.89 -3.68
C GLU A 155 12.56 -11.46 -4.57
N THR A 156 11.75 -12.37 -4.04
CA THR A 156 10.69 -13.08 -4.80
C THR A 156 9.48 -13.39 -3.95
N LEU A 157 8.28 -13.17 -4.49
CA LEU A 157 7.03 -13.64 -3.90
C LEU A 157 6.90 -15.15 -4.13
N LEU A 158 6.83 -15.94 -3.06
CA LEU A 158 6.93 -17.41 -3.11
C LEU A 158 5.56 -18.07 -3.28
N ASN A 159 4.59 -17.67 -2.47
CA ASN A 159 3.24 -18.21 -2.50
C ASN A 159 2.21 -17.20 -1.99
N VAL A 160 0.96 -17.43 -2.37
CA VAL A 160 -0.20 -16.70 -1.86
C VAL A 160 -1.31 -17.70 -1.56
N THR A 161 -1.96 -17.54 -0.41
CA THR A 161 -3.04 -18.40 0.06
C THR A 161 -4.15 -17.54 0.66
N GLU A 162 -5.40 -17.99 0.57
CA GLU A 162 -6.56 -17.37 1.22
C GLU A 162 -7.03 -18.31 2.34
N PRO A 163 -6.42 -18.25 3.54
CA PRO A 163 -6.79 -19.12 4.66
C PRO A 163 -8.22 -18.91 5.15
N SER A 164 -8.73 -17.67 5.09
CA SER A 164 -10.10 -17.32 5.42
C SER A 164 -10.63 -16.33 4.38
N ARG A 165 -11.96 -16.26 4.21
CA ARG A 165 -12.57 -15.43 3.17
C ARG A 165 -12.13 -13.96 3.33
N CYS A 166 -11.58 -13.37 2.28
CA CYS A 166 -11.04 -12.00 2.25
C CYS A 166 -9.77 -11.77 3.11
N GLU A 167 -9.19 -12.81 3.69
CA GLU A 167 -7.92 -12.75 4.42
C GLU A 167 -6.87 -13.56 3.67
N TYR A 168 -5.78 -12.89 3.31
CA TYR A 168 -4.72 -13.48 2.52
C TYR A 168 -3.46 -13.66 3.35
N SER A 169 -2.72 -14.73 3.05
CA SER A 169 -1.39 -14.96 3.59
C SER A 169 -0.42 -15.22 2.44
N ALA A 170 0.70 -14.51 2.43
CA ALA A 170 1.73 -14.66 1.43
C ALA A 170 3.12 -14.79 2.06
N GLN A 171 4.03 -15.48 1.37
CA GLN A 171 5.43 -15.60 1.79
C GLN A 171 6.33 -14.89 0.79
N PHE A 172 7.19 -14.01 1.29
CA PHE A 172 8.11 -13.25 0.47
C PHE A 172 9.55 -13.58 0.86
N SER A 173 10.33 -14.05 -0.11
CA SER A 173 11.76 -14.31 0.05
C SER A 173 12.54 -13.02 -0.11
N THR A 174 13.50 -12.75 0.77
CA THR A 174 14.46 -11.67 0.60
C THR A 174 15.78 -11.95 1.34
N ARG A 175 16.89 -11.49 0.77
CA ARG A 175 18.22 -11.59 1.39
C ARG A 175 18.39 -10.71 2.62
N TYR A 176 17.59 -9.64 2.73
CA TYR A 176 17.74 -8.64 3.79
C TYR A 176 17.33 -9.16 5.18
N VAL A 177 16.64 -10.31 5.24
CA VAL A 177 16.22 -10.94 6.50
C VAL A 177 17.04 -12.18 6.88
N CYS A 178 18.13 -12.46 6.15
CA CYS A 178 18.96 -13.65 6.40
C CYS A 178 19.89 -13.53 7.61
N HIS A 179 20.21 -12.31 8.05
CA HIS A 179 21.00 -12.12 9.27
C HIS A 179 20.14 -12.44 10.50
N LYS A 180 20.72 -13.15 11.47
CA LYS A 180 20.01 -13.62 12.69
C LYS A 180 19.27 -12.49 13.42
N ASP A 181 19.91 -11.32 13.46
CA ASP A 181 19.40 -10.15 14.17
C ASP A 181 18.64 -9.16 13.27
N ALA A 182 18.40 -9.49 11.99
CA ALA A 182 17.77 -8.56 11.04
C ALA A 182 16.35 -8.16 11.47
N LEU A 183 15.62 -9.07 12.12
CA LEU A 183 14.23 -8.92 12.50
C LEU A 183 14.01 -8.57 13.97
N LEU A 184 15.08 -8.33 14.75
CA LEU A 184 14.92 -7.88 16.14
C LEU A 184 14.37 -6.45 16.18
N VAL A 185 13.41 -6.22 17.07
CA VAL A 185 12.75 -4.90 17.20
C VAL A 185 13.60 -3.93 18.03
N TYR A 186 14.15 -4.38 19.16
CA TYR A 186 14.85 -3.51 20.12
C TYR A 186 15.96 -2.64 19.48
N PRO A 187 16.89 -3.16 18.64
CA PRO A 187 17.93 -2.35 18.02
C PRO A 187 17.41 -1.35 16.97
N ARG A 188 16.14 -1.43 16.58
CA ARG A 188 15.50 -0.57 15.57
C ARG A 188 14.65 0.54 16.18
N LEU A 189 14.45 0.53 17.49
CA LEU A 189 13.81 1.61 18.21
C LEU A 189 14.75 2.81 18.32
N ASN A 190 14.16 4.00 18.53
CA ASN A 190 14.94 5.19 18.85
C ASN A 190 15.54 5.06 20.27
N SER A 191 16.52 5.89 20.60
CA SER A 191 17.21 5.84 21.89
C SER A 191 16.28 6.04 23.09
N GLU A 192 15.27 6.89 22.95
CA GLU A 192 14.30 7.19 24.01
C GLU A 192 13.44 5.96 24.35
N LEU A 193 12.94 5.27 23.32
CA LEU A 193 12.11 4.07 23.44
C LEU A 193 12.93 2.85 23.85
N GLN A 194 14.22 2.81 23.50
CA GLN A 194 15.14 1.79 24.04
C GLN A 194 15.28 1.94 25.55
N VAL A 195 15.50 3.16 26.04
CA VAL A 195 15.56 3.44 27.48
C VAL A 195 14.23 3.11 28.16
N GLU A 196 13.09 3.48 27.55
CA GLU A 196 11.77 3.11 28.06
C GLU A 196 11.59 1.59 28.15
N TRP A 197 12.06 0.84 27.14
CA TRP A 197 12.08 -0.62 27.19
C TRP A 197 12.97 -1.14 28.30
N ASP A 198 14.20 -0.64 28.43
CA ASP A 198 15.16 -1.09 29.44
C ASP A 198 14.60 -0.93 30.86
N HIS A 199 13.94 0.21 31.14
CA HIS A 199 13.22 0.42 32.39
C HIS A 199 12.08 -0.59 32.57
N LEU A 200 11.23 -0.77 31.56
CA LEU A 200 10.11 -1.73 31.62
C LEU A 200 10.61 -3.18 31.87
N HIS A 201 11.72 -3.55 31.25
CA HIS A 201 12.35 -4.86 31.44
C HIS A 201 12.94 -5.02 32.84
N THR A 202 13.54 -3.94 33.37
CA THR A 202 14.07 -3.87 34.72
C THR A 202 12.96 -4.06 35.76
N ASP A 203 11.84 -3.34 35.63
CA ASP A 203 10.67 -3.45 36.52
C ASP A 203 10.08 -4.86 36.49
N PHE A 204 10.04 -5.49 35.31
CA PHE A 204 9.59 -6.88 35.18
C PHE A 204 10.54 -7.85 35.88
N HIS A 205 11.85 -7.69 35.70
CA HIS A 205 12.86 -8.55 36.30
C HIS A 205 12.86 -8.45 37.83
N TYR A 206 12.63 -7.27 38.41
CA TYR A 206 12.49 -7.08 39.86
C TYR A 206 11.13 -7.51 40.42
N GLY A 207 10.16 -7.84 39.57
CA GLY A 207 8.83 -8.30 39.97
C GLY A 207 7.87 -7.17 40.35
N ASP A 208 8.18 -5.92 39.97
CA ASP A 208 7.32 -4.76 40.20
C ASP A 208 6.10 -4.77 39.28
N ILE A 209 6.19 -5.47 38.15
CA ILE A 209 5.09 -5.66 37.20
C ILE A 209 4.87 -7.14 36.84
N THR A 210 3.62 -7.46 36.51
CA THR A 210 3.25 -8.79 36.00
C THR A 210 3.63 -8.96 34.54
N GLU A 211 3.73 -10.20 34.07
CA GLU A 211 3.97 -10.52 32.65
C GLU A 211 2.96 -9.83 31.71
N LYS A 212 1.68 -9.81 32.10
CA LYS A 212 0.64 -9.08 31.36
C LYS A 212 0.93 -7.58 31.30
N GLY A 213 1.42 -6.99 32.39
CA GLY A 213 1.83 -5.59 32.45
C GLY A 213 3.02 -5.30 31.54
N TYR A 214 4.01 -6.19 31.53
CA TYR A 214 5.18 -6.10 30.65
C TYR A 214 4.77 -6.15 29.17
N LEU A 215 3.95 -7.12 28.76
CA LEU A 215 3.48 -7.23 27.38
C LEU A 215 2.64 -6.01 26.93
N ALA A 216 1.78 -5.49 27.81
CA ALA A 216 1.03 -4.27 27.53
C ALA A 216 1.94 -3.03 27.43
N GLY A 217 2.99 -2.94 28.24
CA GLY A 217 4.02 -1.90 28.14
C GLY A 217 4.76 -1.95 26.81
N LEU A 218 5.19 -3.15 26.38
CA LEU A 218 5.83 -3.35 25.07
C LEU A 218 4.92 -2.94 23.92
N GLN A 219 3.63 -3.31 23.97
CA GLN A 219 2.68 -2.91 22.94
C GLN A 219 2.57 -1.38 22.84
N LYS A 220 2.57 -0.65 23.96
CA LYS A 220 2.58 0.82 23.96
C LYS A 220 3.85 1.38 23.33
N ILE A 221 5.02 0.80 23.63
CA ILE A 221 6.29 1.19 23.02
C ILE A 221 6.24 1.00 21.49
N PHE A 222 5.71 -0.12 21.00
CA PHE A 222 5.57 -0.38 19.56
C PHE A 222 4.59 0.55 18.86
N GLN A 223 3.50 0.93 19.55
CA GLN A 223 2.55 1.93 19.05
C GLN A 223 3.20 3.31 18.96
N LYS A 224 3.93 3.75 19.99
CA LYS A 224 4.70 5.00 19.96
C LYS A 224 5.75 5.03 18.84
N ALA A 225 6.37 3.89 18.56
CA ALA A 225 7.33 3.72 17.47
C ALA A 225 6.68 3.69 16.07
N GLY A 226 5.36 3.64 15.96
CA GLY A 226 4.66 3.45 14.69
C GLY A 226 4.90 2.08 14.05
N LEU A 227 5.27 1.07 14.85
CA LEU A 227 5.50 -0.29 14.39
C LEU A 227 4.26 -1.18 14.49
N ALA A 228 3.36 -0.87 15.43
CA ALA A 228 2.12 -1.62 15.66
C ALA A 228 0.89 -0.73 15.47
N GLU A 229 -0.27 -1.36 15.23
CA GLU A 229 -1.54 -0.65 15.08
C GLU A 229 -1.92 0.11 16.35
N ILE A 230 -2.34 1.36 16.15
CA ILE A 230 -3.00 2.14 17.19
C ILE A 230 -4.40 1.55 17.35
N SER A 231 -4.62 0.79 18.41
CA SER A 231 -5.95 0.29 18.75
C SER A 231 -6.83 1.48 19.15
N THR A 232 -7.51 2.10 18.19
CA THR A 232 -8.73 2.85 18.51
C THR A 232 -9.80 1.81 18.85
N PRO A 233 -10.48 1.92 20.01
CA PRO A 233 -11.50 0.96 20.37
C PRO A 233 -12.64 1.02 19.35
N LYS A 234 -12.88 -0.10 18.65
CA LYS A 234 -14.08 -0.33 17.82
C LYS A 234 -15.31 -0.29 18.74
N PRO A 235 -16.38 0.45 18.41
CA PRO A 235 -17.51 0.63 19.31
C PRO A 235 -18.27 -0.70 19.41
N THR A 236 -18.27 -1.27 20.61
CA THR A 236 -19.21 -2.33 20.99
C THR A 236 -20.27 -1.66 21.85
N GLU A 237 -21.52 -1.77 21.42
CA GLU A 237 -22.69 -1.34 22.15
C GLU A 237 -22.78 -2.09 23.49
N THR A 238 -22.86 -1.36 24.60
CA THR A 238 -24.03 -1.24 25.50
C THR A 238 -23.60 -1.03 26.96
N SER A 239 -24.26 -0.06 27.61
CA SER A 239 -24.51 0.06 29.06
C SER A 239 -23.55 0.89 29.93
N THR A 240 -23.90 2.18 30.05
CA THR A 240 -24.06 2.95 31.30
C THR A 240 -23.09 2.69 32.45
N THR A 241 -22.14 3.62 32.66
CA THR A 241 -22.02 4.38 33.91
C THR A 241 -21.05 5.54 33.71
N ALA A 242 -21.43 6.70 34.24
CA ALA A 242 -20.78 7.98 34.01
C ALA A 242 -19.34 8.02 34.51
N SER A 243 -18.41 8.41 33.64
CA SER A 243 -17.21 9.13 34.05
C SER A 243 -16.80 10.12 32.97
N THR A 244 -16.65 11.36 33.39
CA THR A 244 -16.50 12.57 32.59
C THR A 244 -15.04 12.71 32.16
N PHE A 245 -14.71 12.31 30.92
CA PHE A 245 -13.52 12.79 30.22
C PHE A 245 -13.93 13.12 28.78
N ARG A 246 -13.73 14.39 28.40
CA ARG A 246 -14.26 14.98 27.16
C ARG A 246 -13.53 14.41 25.94
N ASN A 247 -14.22 13.55 25.19
CA ASN A 247 -13.83 13.13 23.84
C ASN A 247 -14.10 14.26 22.83
N GLY A 248 -13.19 14.42 21.87
CA GLY A 248 -13.37 15.27 20.69
C GLY A 248 -14.58 14.81 19.88
N GLY A 249 -15.56 15.70 19.75
CA GLY A 249 -16.80 15.42 19.03
C GLY A 249 -16.57 15.34 17.52
N ILE A 250 -17.18 14.34 16.90
CA ILE A 250 -17.38 14.29 15.44
C ILE A 250 -18.35 15.43 15.09
N PHE A 251 -17.91 16.41 14.31
CA PHE A 251 -18.77 17.50 13.87
C PHE A 251 -19.74 17.00 12.80
N SER A 252 -21.04 17.08 13.07
CA SER A 252 -22.11 16.64 12.16
C SER A 252 -22.37 17.62 11.01
N ASP A 253 -21.86 18.85 11.10
CA ASP A 253 -22.12 19.92 10.13
C ASP A 253 -20.86 20.77 9.85
N LEU A 254 -20.64 21.12 8.58
CA LEU A 254 -19.47 21.83 8.09
C LEU A 254 -19.38 23.25 8.64
N GLN A 255 -20.52 23.91 8.88
CA GLN A 255 -20.53 25.26 9.46
C GLN A 255 -20.08 25.24 10.92
N THR A 256 -20.45 24.19 11.65
CA THR A 256 -20.05 24.00 13.05
C THR A 256 -18.56 23.69 13.13
N CYS A 257 -18.04 22.85 12.24
CA CYS A 257 -16.61 22.55 12.13
C CYS A 257 -15.77 23.82 11.88
N ASN A 258 -16.17 24.66 10.90
CA ASN A 258 -15.46 25.91 10.59
C ASN A 258 -15.51 26.92 11.74
N LYS A 259 -16.59 26.94 12.52
CA LYS A 259 -16.72 27.80 13.70
C LYS A 259 -15.78 27.35 14.81
N GLU A 260 -15.76 26.07 15.13
CA GLU A 260 -14.86 25.52 16.15
C GLU A 260 -13.40 25.61 15.74
N TYR A 261 -13.08 25.43 14.45
CA TYR A 261 -11.74 25.67 13.92
C TYR A 261 -11.27 27.11 14.17
N LYS A 262 -12.14 28.10 13.94
CA LYS A 262 -11.83 29.51 14.24
C LYS A 262 -11.66 29.77 15.74
N ASN A 263 -12.51 29.18 16.58
CA ASN A 263 -12.38 29.28 18.03
C ASN A 263 -11.04 28.71 18.51
N LEU A 264 -10.65 27.54 18.01
CA LEU A 264 -9.39 26.88 18.34
C LEU A 264 -8.18 27.73 17.91
N GLN A 265 -8.23 28.31 16.70
CA GLN A 265 -7.18 29.24 16.22
C GLN A 265 -7.05 30.47 17.12
N ASN A 266 -8.15 30.99 17.64
CA ASN A 266 -8.15 32.10 18.58
C ASN A 266 -7.58 31.70 19.95
N GLU A 267 -7.87 30.48 20.42
CA GLU A 267 -7.33 29.98 21.68
C GLU A 267 -5.82 29.71 21.59
N ILE A 268 -5.36 29.14 20.47
CA ILE A 268 -3.93 28.94 20.19
C ILE A 268 -3.20 30.29 20.14
N SER A 269 -3.75 31.30 19.47
CA SER A 269 -3.12 32.61 19.40
C SER A 269 -3.04 33.28 20.78
N LYS A 270 -4.09 33.14 21.60
CA LYS A 270 -4.08 33.61 22.99
C LYS A 270 -3.02 32.91 23.84
N LEU A 271 -2.96 31.57 23.80
CA LEU A 271 -1.97 30.79 24.54
C LEU A 271 -0.54 31.11 24.11
N ASN A 272 -0.31 31.33 22.81
CA ASN A 272 1.01 31.75 22.31
C ASN A 272 1.42 33.13 22.85
N MET A 273 0.49 34.09 22.92
CA MET A 273 0.77 35.39 23.54
C MET A 273 1.08 35.26 25.05
N GLU A 274 0.37 34.39 25.76
CA GLU A 274 0.63 34.11 27.19
C GLU A 274 2.00 33.44 27.38
N LEU A 275 2.39 32.51 26.51
CA LEU A 275 3.70 31.87 26.52
C LEU A 275 4.83 32.86 26.23
N GLU A 276 4.64 33.75 25.26
CA GLU A 276 5.62 34.80 24.98
C GLU A 276 5.78 35.77 26.16
N ALA A 277 4.68 36.15 26.81
CA ALA A 277 4.71 36.98 28.01
C ALA A 277 5.45 36.29 29.16
N MET A 278 5.18 35.00 29.40
CA MET A 278 5.91 34.22 30.41
C MET A 278 7.40 34.09 30.08
N LYS A 279 7.75 33.91 28.81
CA LYS A 279 9.15 33.84 28.37
C LYS A 279 9.90 35.15 28.66
N LEU A 280 9.28 36.30 28.40
CA LEU A 280 9.84 37.61 28.73
C LEU A 280 10.04 37.77 30.24
N MET A 281 9.08 37.33 31.06
CA MET A 281 9.21 37.37 32.53
C MET A 281 10.37 36.50 33.03
N ILE A 282 10.56 35.33 32.43
CA ILE A 282 11.70 34.44 32.75
C ILE A 282 13.02 35.12 32.36
N ASP A 283 13.09 35.75 31.20
CA ASP A 283 14.33 36.40 30.74
C ASP A 283 14.68 37.64 31.57
N LEU A 284 13.67 38.43 32.01
CA LEU A 284 13.86 39.52 32.98
C LEU A 284 14.38 39.01 34.33
N SER A 285 13.84 37.90 34.83
CA SER A 285 14.33 37.29 36.08
C SER A 285 15.78 36.80 35.99
N LYS A 286 16.20 36.30 34.82
CA LYS A 286 17.59 35.90 34.56
C LYS A 286 18.53 37.12 34.51
N ILE A 287 18.08 38.24 33.98
CA ILE A 287 18.85 39.50 33.96
C ILE A 287 19.03 40.03 35.38
N GLN A 288 17.98 40.04 36.19
CA GLN A 288 18.04 40.50 37.58
C GLN A 288 18.91 39.61 38.48
N ASN A 289 18.94 38.30 38.22
CA ASN A 289 19.86 37.38 38.89
C ASN A 289 21.33 37.55 38.44
N ARG A 290 21.58 38.07 37.23
CA ARG A 290 22.94 38.40 36.77
C ARG A 290 23.46 39.71 37.38
N THR A 291 22.59 40.70 37.61
CA THR A 291 22.97 41.99 38.23
C THR A 291 23.17 41.89 39.74
N ASN A 292 22.52 40.94 40.41
CA ASN A 292 22.65 40.72 41.86
C ASN A 292 23.82 39.80 42.26
N LYS A 293 24.68 39.40 41.31
CA LYS A 293 25.87 38.61 41.62
C LYS A 293 26.94 39.54 42.22
N PRO A 294 27.35 39.34 43.49
CA PRO A 294 28.30 40.24 44.15
C PRO A 294 29.64 40.20 43.43
N ILE A 295 30.15 41.38 43.10
CA ILE A 295 31.50 41.57 42.54
C ILE A 295 32.48 41.20 43.66
N ARG A 296 33.26 40.15 43.44
CA ARG A 296 34.33 39.69 44.32
C ARG A 296 35.67 39.95 43.67
#